data_AF-A0A4Q0PM08-F1
#
_entry.id   AF-A0A4Q0PM08-F1
#
_cell.length_a   1.000
_cell.length_b   1.000
_cell.length_c   1.000
_cell.angle_alpha   90.00
_cell.angle_beta   90.00
_cell.angle_gamma   90.00
#
_symmetry.space_group_name_H-M   'P 1'
#
loop_
_entity.id
_entity.type
_entity.pdbx_description
1 polymer ?
#
loop_
_entity_poly.entity_id
_entity_poly.type
_entity_poly.pdbx_seq_one_letter_code
_entity_poly.pdbx_strand_id
1 'polypeptide(L)' 'MLKNGIGINDDSPEDKFINTMIIPELKVFDNKQTELKGWGAYFIGMDSDGFEIQFGGITSDLMQSEFKHHYDEYYKTE' A
#
# COMPACT_ATOMS: atom_id res chain seq x y z
N MET A 1 1.35 17.77 11.06
CA MET A 1 0.04 17.43 10.46
C MET A 1 -0.12 18.24 9.19
N LEU A 2 -0.19 17.57 8.03
CA LEU A 2 -0.50 18.24 6.77
C LEU A 2 -1.89 18.86 6.85
N LYS A 3 -2.14 19.87 6.02
CA LYS A 3 -3.42 20.60 5.95
C LYS A 3 -4.63 19.70 5.73
N ASN A 4 -4.40 18.49 5.23
CA ASN A 4 -5.41 17.50 4.87
C ASN A 4 -5.70 16.50 6.00
N GLY A 5 -5.09 16.64 7.19
CA GLY A 5 -5.32 15.76 8.34
C GLY A 5 -4.64 14.40 8.25
N ILE A 6 -3.84 14.15 7.22
CA ILE A 6 -3.09 12.89 7.05
C ILE A 6 -2.00 12.80 8.12
N GLY A 7 -1.99 11.68 8.83
CA GLY A 7 -0.93 11.32 9.77
C GLY A 7 0.37 10.98 9.04
N ILE A 8 1.50 11.32 9.64
CA ILE A 8 2.84 11.08 9.09
C ILE A 8 3.58 10.19 10.08
N ASN A 9 4.18 9.12 9.58
CA ASN A 9 5.13 8.31 10.32
C ASN A 9 6.53 8.92 10.23
N ASP A 10 6.92 9.37 9.03
CA ASP A 10 8.20 10.03 8.77
C ASP A 10 8.08 11.00 7.57
N ASP A 11 8.77 12.13 7.65
CA ASP A 11 8.84 13.18 6.63
C ASP A 11 10.21 13.82 6.78
N SER A 12 11.16 13.37 5.94
CA SER A 12 12.54 13.86 5.88
C SER A 12 12.76 14.59 4.56
N PRO A 13 12.55 15.92 4.50
CA PRO A 13 12.67 16.70 3.28
C PRO A 13 14.08 16.69 2.68
N GLU A 14 15.12 16.54 3.50
CA GLU A 14 16.53 16.45 3.08
C GLU A 14 16.77 15.24 2.17
N ASP A 15 16.20 14.11 2.54
CA ASP A 15 16.24 12.86 1.79
C ASP A 15 15.09 12.80 0.78
N LYS A 16 14.20 13.81 0.78
CA LYS A 16 12.96 13.85 0.00
C LYS A 16 12.13 12.58 0.18
N PHE A 17 12.13 12.09 1.41
CA PHE A 17 11.44 10.88 1.83
C PHE A 17 10.15 11.23 2.56
N ILE A 18 9.09 10.47 2.28
CA ILE A 18 7.82 10.56 3.00
C ILE A 18 7.28 9.17 3.31
N ASN A 19 6.69 9.03 4.49
CA ASN A 19 5.97 7.85 4.95
C ASN A 19 4.73 8.31 5.73
N THR A 20 3.55 8.03 5.19
CA THR A 20 2.29 8.39 5.83
C THR A 20 1.76 7.28 6.73
N MET A 21 0.90 7.64 7.68
CA MET A 21 -0.01 6.68 8.32
C MET A 21 -1.03 6.16 7.30
N ILE A 22 -1.81 5.15 7.69
CA ILE A 22 -2.98 4.69 6.92
C ILE A 22 -3.90 5.88 6.66
N ILE A 23 -4.30 6.05 5.40
CA ILE A 23 -5.22 7.08 4.94
C ILE A 23 -6.59 6.41 4.72
N PRO A 24 -7.60 6.61 5.59
CA PRO A 24 -8.88 5.93 5.50
C PRO A 24 -9.62 6.15 4.18
N GLU A 25 -9.42 7.31 3.54
CA GLU A 25 -10.06 7.70 2.30
C GLU A 25 -9.30 7.18 1.04
N LEU A 26 -8.08 6.64 1.20
CA LEU A 26 -7.30 6.09 0.09
C LEU A 26 -7.78 4.67 -0.23
N LYS A 27 -8.43 4.53 -1.38
CA LYS A 27 -9.01 3.28 -1.86
C LYS A 27 -8.21 2.71 -3.04
N VAL A 28 -8.01 1.40 -3.03
CA VAL A 28 -7.36 0.65 -4.11
C VAL A 28 -8.42 -0.12 -4.87
N PHE A 29 -8.34 -0.08 -6.20
CA PHE A 29 -9.28 -0.76 -7.09
C PHE A 29 -8.53 -1.68 -8.05
N ASP A 30 -9.15 -2.81 -8.39
CA ASP A 30 -8.66 -3.65 -9.49
C ASP A 30 -8.97 -3.02 -10.87
N ASN A 31 -8.55 -3.72 -11.93
CA ASN A 31 -8.81 -3.28 -13.30
C ASN A 31 -10.30 -3.33 -13.71
N LYS A 32 -11.18 -3.93 -12.89
CA LYS A 32 -12.64 -3.98 -13.06
C LYS A 32 -13.36 -2.95 -12.20
N GLN A 33 -12.64 -2.06 -11.52
CA GLN A 33 -13.17 -1.06 -10.59
C GLN A 33 -13.82 -1.66 -9.33
N THR A 34 -13.42 -2.88 -8.95
CA THR A 34 -13.80 -3.47 -7.66
C THR A 34 -12.85 -2.94 -6.57
N GLU A 35 -13.41 -2.39 -5.49
CA GLU A 35 -12.60 -1.95 -4.35
C GLU A 35 -11.95 -3.15 -3.66
N LEU A 36 -10.62 -3.12 -3.57
CA LEU A 36 -9.84 -4.11 -2.84
C LEU A 36 -9.83 -3.74 -1.36
N LYS A 37 -10.30 -4.65 -0.51
CA LYS A 37 -10.43 -4.42 0.95
C LYS A 37 -9.29 -5.07 1.73
N GLY A 38 -8.62 -4.26 2.54
CA GLY A 38 -7.57 -4.66 3.47
C GLY A 38 -7.67 -3.87 4.78
N TRP A 39 -6.59 -3.82 5.56
CA TRP A 39 -6.51 -2.95 6.75
C TRP A 39 -6.41 -1.47 6.37
N GLY A 40 -5.81 -1.17 5.22
CA GLY A 40 -5.72 0.18 4.70
C GLY A 40 -4.56 0.36 3.73
N ALA A 41 -4.46 1.57 3.19
CA ALA A 41 -3.38 1.98 2.30
C ALA A 41 -2.70 3.26 2.80
N TYR A 42 -1.42 3.42 2.45
CA TYR A 42 -0.61 4.59 2.77
C TYR A 42 0.43 4.86 1.68
N PHE A 43 1.01 6.06 1.69
CA PHE A 43 2.10 6.42 0.78
C PHE A 43 3.45 6.26 1.48
N ILE A 44 4.41 5.71 0.74
CA ILE A 44 5.80 5.70 1.15
C ILE A 44 6.69 5.92 -0.06
N GLY A 45 7.82 6.58 0.12
CA GLY A 45 8.85 6.61 -0.91
C GLY A 45 9.75 7.83 -0.83
N MET A 46 10.65 7.87 -1.79
CA MET A 46 11.70 8.87 -1.94
C MET A 46 11.76 9.32 -3.39
N ASP A 47 12.16 10.56 -3.67
CA ASP A 47 12.20 11.05 -5.07
C ASP A 47 13.14 10.24 -5.99
N SER A 48 14.21 9.66 -5.42
CA SER A 48 15.25 8.91 -6.13
C SER A 48 14.83 7.48 -6.47
N ASP A 49 14.01 6.84 -5.61
CA ASP A 49 13.55 5.46 -5.77
C ASP A 49 12.09 5.36 -6.25
N GLY A 50 11.35 6.47 -6.17
CA GLY A 50 9.92 6.56 -6.49
C GLY A 50 9.02 6.51 -5.26
N PHE A 51 7.74 6.77 -5.51
CA PHE A 51 6.68 6.70 -4.50
C PHE A 51 5.76 5.52 -4.77
N GLU A 52 5.38 4.84 -3.71
CA GLU A 52 4.53 3.65 -3.73
C GLU A 52 3.26 3.89 -2.91
N ILE A 53 2.18 3.22 -3.33
CA ILE A 53 1.03 2.97 -2.48
C ILE A 53 1.24 1.58 -1.87
N GLN A 54 1.45 1.53 -0.56
CA GLN A 54 1.46 0.29 0.19
C GLN A 54 0.02 -0.03 0.60
N PHE A 55 -0.44 -1.25 0.30
CA PHE A 55 -1.77 -1.74 0.63
C PHE A 55 -1.64 -3.05 1.41
N GLY A 56 -2.07 -3.03 2.67
CA GLY A 56 -1.78 -4.10 3.62
C GLY A 56 -3.03 -4.72 4.25
N GLY A 57 -2.83 -5.87 4.91
CA GLY A 57 -3.89 -6.54 5.67
C GLY A 57 -4.98 -7.17 4.80
N ILE A 58 -4.61 -7.67 3.63
CA ILE A 58 -5.52 -8.36 2.72
C ILE A 58 -5.84 -9.78 3.20
N THR A 59 -6.99 -10.30 2.79
CA THR A 59 -7.40 -11.68 3.10
C THR A 59 -6.64 -12.69 2.23
N SER A 60 -6.56 -13.94 2.69
CA SER A 60 -5.99 -15.03 1.89
C SER A 60 -6.71 -15.25 0.56
N ASP A 61 -8.03 -15.05 0.54
CA ASP A 61 -8.83 -15.16 -0.70
C ASP A 61 -8.43 -14.07 -1.71
N LEU A 62 -8.24 -12.84 -1.24
CA LEU A 62 -7.81 -11.73 -2.09
C LEU A 62 -6.37 -11.91 -2.58
N MET A 63 -5.49 -12.42 -1.73
CA MET A 63 -4.12 -12.77 -2.10
C MET A 63 -4.11 -13.85 -3.20
N GLN A 64 -4.96 -14.87 -3.09
CA GLN A 64 -5.07 -15.94 -4.09
C GLN A 64 -5.68 -15.47 -5.42
N SER A 65 -6.63 -14.54 -5.39
CA SER A 65 -7.30 -14.06 -6.60
C SER A 65 -6.51 -12.97 -7.34
N GLU A 66 -6.15 -11.88 -6.64
CA GLU A 66 -5.55 -10.69 -7.26
C GLU A 66 -4.02 -10.78 -7.34
N PHE A 67 -3.41 -11.52 -6.43
CA PHE A 67 -1.95 -11.61 -6.27
C PHE A 67 -1.45 -13.05 -6.39
N LYS A 68 -2.11 -13.85 -7.25
CA LYS A 68 -1.88 -15.30 -7.36
C LYS A 68 -0.41 -15.68 -7.52
N HIS A 69 0.35 -14.90 -8.28
CA HIS A 69 1.78 -15.18 -8.50
C HIS A 69 2.59 -15.10 -7.20
N HIS A 70 2.31 -14.12 -6.33
CA HIS A 70 2.92 -14.03 -5.00
C HIS A 70 2.44 -15.16 -4.08
N TYR A 71 1.16 -15.52 -4.14
CA TYR A 71 0.64 -16.66 -3.39
C TYR A 71 1.34 -17.96 -3.79
N ASP A 72 1.41 -18.24 -5.08
CA ASP A 72 2.06 -19.45 -5.61
C ASP A 72 3.56 -19.48 -5.27
N GLU A 73 4.26 -18.35 -5.36
CA GLU A 73 5.68 -18.26 -5.01
C GLU A 73 5.92 -18.57 -3.53
N TYR A 74 5.09 -18.04 -2.63
CA TYR A 74 5.21 -18.29 -1.19
C TYR A 74 4.90 -19.74 -0.79
N TYR A 75 3.88 -20.36 -1.42
CA TYR A 75 3.40 -21.71 -1.06
C TYR A 75 3.98 -22.85 -1.89
N LYS A 76 4.75 -22.56 -2.95
CA LYS A 76 5.51 -23.61 -3.65
C LYS A 76 6.59 -24.14 -2.72
N THR A 77 6.31 -25.27 -2.08
CA THR A 77 7.33 -26.16 -1.54
C THR A 77 8.08 -26.80 -2.72
N GLU A 78 9.40 -26.67 -2.74
CA GLU A 78 10.28 -27.45 -3.63
C GLU A 78 10.03 -28.96 -3.50
#